data_AF-A0A958BZ42-F1
#
_entry.id   AF-A0A958BZ42-F1
#
_cell.length_a   1.000
_cell.length_b   1.000
_cell.length_c   1.000
_cell.angle_alpha   90.00
_cell.angle_beta   90.00
_cell.angle_gamma   90.00
#
_symmetry.space_group_name_H-M   'P 1'
#
loop_
_entity.id
_entity.type
_entity.pdbx_description
1 polymer ?
#
loop_
_entity_poly.entity_id
_entity_poly.type
_entity_poly.pdbx_seq_one_letter_code
_entity_poly.pdbx_strand_id
1 'polypeptide(L)'
;MWPGIRGLDLKLNCSMDPLTHLFITRKVIGAEPTVVVAGLAPDTPFYLTYPAWVIKQGQFATAFQSNEWPEAPRWMKTLHHICHSLPVLLTVTILIKFITGKWPLAALAWGVHILIDIPTHSRKNWAPQFLWPLSSITVDGLSWTDVAIPGINRAINKISGRVTGLF
;
A
#
# COMPACT_ATOMS: atom_id res chain seq x y z
N MET A 1 -25.25 -10.06 -27.83
CA MET A 1 -25.69 -8.97 -26.91
C MET A 1 -24.53 -8.72 -25.95
N TRP A 2 -23.70 -7.71 -26.23
CA TRP A 2 -22.51 -7.40 -25.44
C TRP A 2 -22.99 -6.75 -24.12
N PRO A 3 -22.62 -7.25 -22.94
CA PRO A 3 -22.96 -6.56 -21.70
C PRO A 3 -22.18 -5.25 -21.69
N GLY A 4 -22.91 -4.15 -21.78
CA GLY A 4 -22.34 -2.81 -21.75
C GLY A 4 -21.53 -2.60 -20.47
N ILE A 5 -20.39 -1.95 -20.63
CA ILE A 5 -19.54 -1.43 -19.55
C ILE A 5 -20.35 -0.32 -18.85
N ARG A 6 -21.28 -0.70 -17.99
CA ARG A 6 -22.01 0.20 -17.11
C ARG A 6 -21.49 0.00 -15.69
N GLY A 7 -20.87 1.04 -15.16
CA GLY A 7 -20.65 1.19 -13.72
C GLY A 7 -19.55 0.31 -13.13
N LEU A 8 -18.32 0.38 -13.67
CA LEU A 8 -17.15 -0.10 -12.94
C LEU A 8 -16.83 0.91 -11.83
N ASP A 9 -17.63 0.88 -10.75
CA ASP A 9 -17.35 1.66 -9.54
C ASP A 9 -16.20 0.95 -8.82
N LEU A 10 -14.96 1.32 -9.19
CA LEU A 10 -13.75 0.78 -8.58
C LEU A 10 -13.80 1.10 -7.08
N LYS A 11 -13.92 0.10 -6.22
CA LYS A 11 -13.76 0.20 -4.75
C LYS A 11 -12.49 -0.55 -4.37
N LEU A 12 -11.34 -0.05 -4.78
CA LEU A 12 -10.05 -0.58 -4.33
C LEU A 12 -9.85 -0.11 -2.88
N ASN A 13 -10.30 -0.90 -1.91
CA ASN A 13 -10.18 -0.58 -0.47
C ASN A 13 -8.83 -1.03 0.13
N CYS A 14 -7.87 -1.43 -0.71
CA CYS A 14 -6.68 -2.16 -0.25
C CYS A 14 -5.48 -1.99 -1.19
N SER A 15 -5.19 -0.77 -1.65
CA SER A 15 -3.94 -0.51 -2.37
C SER A 15 -2.98 0.23 -1.46
N MET A 16 -1.82 -0.38 -1.21
CA MET A 16 -0.61 0.35 -0.83
C MET A 16 -0.06 1.01 -2.12
N ASP A 17 0.79 2.03 -2.05
CA ASP A 17 1.25 2.77 -3.25
C ASP A 17 2.76 2.59 -3.49
N PRO A 18 3.20 1.43 -4.01
CA PRO A 18 4.61 1.14 -4.21
C PRO A 18 5.27 2.07 -5.22
N LEU A 19 4.51 2.71 -6.12
CA LEU A 19 5.07 3.63 -7.10
C LEU A 19 5.48 4.94 -6.43
N THR A 20 4.61 5.51 -5.59
CA THR A 20 4.96 6.72 -4.84
C THR A 20 6.12 6.47 -3.90
N HIS A 21 6.16 5.32 -3.20
CA HIS A 21 7.31 4.96 -2.36
C HIS A 21 8.60 4.81 -3.16
N LEU A 22 8.55 4.17 -4.33
CA LEU A 22 9.69 4.05 -5.24
C LEU A 22 10.20 5.43 -5.66
N PHE A 23 9.32 6.31 -6.14
CA PHE A 23 9.72 7.63 -6.62
C PHE A 23 10.27 8.52 -5.51
N ILE A 24 9.61 8.55 -4.35
CA ILE A 24 10.06 9.35 -3.21
C ILE A 24 11.37 8.80 -2.66
N THR A 25 11.50 7.48 -2.45
CA THR A 25 12.76 6.87 -1.99
C THR A 25 13.92 7.19 -2.93
N ARG A 26 13.69 7.04 -4.24
CA ARG A 26 14.71 7.32 -5.26
C ARG A 26 15.13 8.80 -5.27
N LYS A 27 14.19 9.72 -5.02
CA LYS A 27 14.43 11.17 -5.06
C LYS A 27 15.00 11.74 -3.77
N VAL A 28 14.53 11.26 -2.62
CA VAL A 28 14.87 11.80 -1.30
C VAL A 28 16.09 11.12 -0.70
N ILE A 29 16.23 9.80 -0.90
CA ILE A 29 17.32 9.02 -0.28
C ILE A 29 18.39 8.63 -1.30
N GLY A 30 17.99 7.99 -2.40
CA GLY A 30 18.93 7.60 -3.45
C GLY A 30 18.42 6.49 -4.35
N ALA A 31 19.08 6.34 -5.50
CA ALA A 31 18.72 5.40 -6.55
C ALA A 31 19.36 4.02 -6.42
N GLU A 32 20.20 3.81 -5.40
CA GLU A 32 20.90 2.55 -5.17
C GLU A 32 19.90 1.39 -5.00
N PRO A 33 20.13 0.21 -5.61
CA PRO A 33 19.19 -0.90 -5.55
C PRO A 33 18.80 -1.31 -4.14
N THR A 34 19.75 -1.32 -3.21
CA THR A 34 19.51 -1.68 -1.79
C THR A 34 18.61 -0.68 -1.08
N VAL A 35 18.73 0.61 -1.40
CA VAL A 35 17.91 1.70 -0.86
C VAL A 35 16.49 1.60 -1.39
N VAL A 36 16.35 1.41 -2.71
CA VAL A 36 15.06 1.25 -3.36
C VAL A 36 14.32 0.01 -2.84
N VAL A 37 15.02 -1.13 -2.75
CA VAL A 37 14.44 -2.35 -2.20
C VAL A 37 14.01 -2.14 -0.75
N ALA A 38 14.83 -1.48 0.07
CA ALA A 38 14.46 -1.21 1.46
C ALA A 38 13.27 -0.27 1.61
N GLY A 39 13.10 0.68 0.69
CA GLY A 39 11.92 1.56 0.64
C GLY A 39 10.65 0.85 0.17
N LEU A 40 10.74 -0.28 -0.53
CA LEU A 40 9.58 -1.08 -0.98
C LEU A 40 9.34 -2.34 -0.13
N ALA A 41 10.33 -2.72 0.67
CA ALA A 41 10.30 -3.92 1.48
C ALA A 41 9.11 -4.00 2.45
N PRO A 42 8.63 -2.90 3.08
CA PRO A 42 7.53 -3.00 4.05
C PRO A 42 6.22 -3.56 3.47
N ASP A 43 5.89 -3.19 2.22
CA ASP A 43 4.66 -3.64 1.55
C ASP A 43 4.82 -4.98 0.82
N THR A 44 6.06 -5.35 0.51
CA THR A 44 6.37 -6.53 -0.31
C THR A 44 5.72 -7.81 0.23
N PRO A 45 5.73 -8.10 1.55
CA PRO A 45 5.03 -9.28 2.06
C PRO A 45 3.54 -9.30 1.74
N PHE A 46 2.86 -8.14 1.76
CA PHE A 46 1.45 -8.06 1.40
C PHE A 46 1.26 -8.38 -0.08
N TYR A 47 2.00 -7.72 -0.97
CA TYR A 47 1.89 -7.92 -2.41
C TYR A 47 2.22 -9.35 -2.87
N LEU A 48 3.16 -10.02 -2.19
CA LEU A 48 3.51 -11.39 -2.53
C LEU A 48 2.54 -12.41 -1.96
N THR A 49 2.06 -12.21 -0.73
CA THR A 49 1.31 -13.26 -0.02
C THR A 49 -0.21 -13.11 -0.14
N TYR A 50 -0.73 -11.89 -0.23
CA TYR A 50 -2.17 -11.67 -0.28
C TYR A 50 -2.82 -12.20 -1.57
N PRO A 51 -2.34 -11.85 -2.78
CA PRO A 51 -2.90 -12.42 -4.01
C PRO A 51 -2.79 -13.95 -4.05
N ALA A 52 -1.65 -14.50 -3.63
CA ALA A 52 -1.44 -15.95 -3.56
C ALA A 52 -2.45 -16.63 -2.60
N TRP A 53 -2.74 -16.00 -1.46
CA TRP A 53 -3.74 -16.49 -0.51
C TRP A 53 -5.15 -16.42 -1.10
N VAL A 54 -5.55 -15.32 -1.75
CA VAL A 54 -6.87 -15.19 -2.39
C VAL A 54 -7.06 -16.23 -3.50
N ILE A 55 -6.03 -16.48 -4.30
CA ILE A 55 -6.04 -17.52 -5.35
C ILE A 55 -6.23 -18.90 -4.72
N LYS A 56 -5.50 -19.20 -3.63
CA LYS A 56 -5.63 -20.48 -2.91
C LYS A 56 -7.03 -20.70 -2.33
N GLN A 57 -7.76 -19.64 -1.96
CA GLN A 57 -9.15 -19.72 -1.51
C GLN A 57 -10.16 -19.94 -2.66
N GLY A 58 -9.72 -19.89 -3.92
CA GLY A 58 -10.61 -19.95 -5.09
C GLY A 58 -11.48 -18.70 -5.25
N GLN A 59 -11.20 -17.62 -4.51
CA GLN A 59 -12.02 -16.41 -4.46
C GLN A 59 -11.56 -15.32 -5.43
N PHE A 60 -10.44 -15.52 -6.12
CA PHE A 60 -9.85 -14.48 -6.97
C PHE A 60 -10.81 -13.99 -8.06
N ALA A 61 -11.45 -14.89 -8.80
CA ALA A 61 -12.36 -14.51 -9.88
C ALA A 61 -13.57 -13.73 -9.34
N THR A 62 -14.16 -14.19 -8.23
CA THR A 62 -15.29 -13.52 -7.57
C THR A 62 -14.89 -12.15 -7.04
N ALA A 63 -13.78 -12.06 -6.29
CA ALA A 63 -13.26 -10.82 -5.74
C ALA A 63 -12.92 -9.80 -6.82
N PHE A 64 -12.38 -10.24 -7.96
CA PHE A 64 -12.07 -9.38 -9.08
C PHE A 64 -13.35 -8.84 -9.76
N GLN A 65 -14.38 -9.67 -9.93
CA GLN A 65 -15.63 -9.29 -10.58
C GLN A 65 -16.53 -8.41 -9.70
N SER A 66 -16.70 -8.77 -8.43
CA SER A 66 -17.49 -7.98 -7.47
C SER A 66 -16.73 -6.77 -6.96
N ASN A 67 -15.41 -6.79 -7.10
CA ASN A 67 -14.49 -5.84 -6.47
C ASN A 67 -14.66 -5.80 -4.93
N GLU A 68 -15.07 -6.93 -4.36
CA GLU A 68 -15.13 -7.18 -2.92
C GLU A 68 -13.99 -8.13 -2.54
N TRP A 69 -12.93 -7.55 -2.01
CA TRP A 69 -11.73 -8.29 -1.63
C TRP A 69 -11.88 -8.88 -0.22
N PRO A 70 -11.54 -10.16 -0.01
CA PRO A 70 -11.68 -10.82 1.30
C PRO A 70 -10.77 -10.20 2.36
N GLU A 71 -11.21 -10.19 3.62
CA GLU A 71 -10.38 -9.66 4.70
C GLU A 71 -9.11 -10.51 4.87
N ALA A 72 -7.94 -9.84 4.91
CA ALA A 72 -6.67 -10.52 5.06
C ALA A 72 -6.59 -11.25 6.42
N PRO A 73 -5.97 -12.44 6.45
CA PRO A 73 -5.82 -13.23 7.67
C PRO A 73 -4.99 -12.48 8.72
N ARG A 74 -5.23 -12.80 10.00
CA ARG A 74 -4.60 -12.12 11.15
C ARG A 74 -3.08 -12.02 11.04
N TRP A 75 -2.41 -13.07 10.56
CA TRP A 75 -0.95 -13.09 10.45
C TRP A 75 -0.43 -12.07 9.42
N MET A 76 -1.15 -11.79 8.33
CA MET A 76 -0.78 -10.74 7.37
C MET A 76 -0.94 -9.35 8.00
N LYS A 77 -2.02 -9.14 8.76
CA LYS A 77 -2.22 -7.91 9.52
C LYS A 77 -1.11 -7.69 10.55
N THR A 78 -0.70 -8.75 11.24
CA THR A 78 0.45 -8.69 12.16
C THR A 78 1.75 -8.37 11.43
N LEU A 79 2.00 -8.99 10.28
CA LEU A 79 3.19 -8.71 9.48
C LEU A 79 3.22 -7.26 8.99
N HIS A 80 2.07 -6.75 8.53
CA HIS A 80 1.89 -5.35 8.17
C HIS A 80 2.25 -4.43 9.36
N HIS A 81 1.77 -4.70 10.58
CA HIS A 81 2.13 -3.89 11.74
C HIS A 81 3.64 -3.94 12.08
N ILE A 82 4.27 -5.11 11.93
CA ILE A 82 5.72 -5.27 12.15
C ILE A 82 6.50 -4.43 11.13
N CYS A 83 6.12 -4.52 9.85
CA CYS A 83 6.78 -3.81 8.75
C CYS A 83 6.57 -2.29 8.80
N HIS A 84 5.51 -1.81 9.44
CA HIS A 84 5.17 -0.38 9.52
C HIS A 84 5.38 0.22 10.92
N SER A 85 6.23 -0.40 11.74
CA SER A 85 6.48 0.02 13.11
C SER A 85 7.80 0.78 13.25
N LEU A 86 7.74 1.99 13.82
CA LEU A 86 8.92 2.77 14.19
C LEU A 86 9.75 2.08 15.30
N PRO A 87 9.16 1.51 16.37
CA PRO A 87 9.93 0.71 17.33
C PRO A 87 10.69 -0.46 16.69
N VAL A 88 10.07 -1.18 15.75
CA VAL A 88 10.72 -2.30 15.03
C VAL A 88 11.83 -1.77 14.13
N LEU A 89 11.57 -0.72 13.33
CA LEU A 89 12.58 -0.04 12.51
C LEU A 89 13.80 0.35 13.35
N LEU A 90 13.59 1.03 14.47
CA LEU A 90 14.67 1.48 15.36
C LEU A 90 15.46 0.30 15.91
N THR A 91 14.76 -0.75 16.37
CA THR A 91 15.39 -1.97 16.89
C THR A 91 16.29 -2.61 15.82
N VAL A 92 15.76 -2.82 14.62
CA VAL A 92 16.52 -3.43 13.50
C VAL A 92 17.70 -2.54 13.10
N THR A 93 17.49 -1.23 13.00
CA THR A 93 18.55 -0.27 12.65
C THR A 93 19.69 -0.29 13.66
N ILE A 94 19.37 -0.31 14.95
CA ILE A 94 20.33 -0.38 16.05
C ILE A 94 21.10 -1.70 16.00
N LEU A 95 20.40 -2.83 15.80
CA LEU A 95 21.04 -4.15 15.67
C LEU A 95 22.01 -4.19 14.49
N ILE A 96 21.60 -3.70 13.31
CA ILE A 96 22.49 -3.62 12.14
C ILE A 96 23.69 -2.74 12.44
N LYS A 97 23.51 -1.60 13.10
CA LYS A 97 24.61 -0.73 13.51
C LYS A 97 25.58 -1.44 14.45
N PHE A 98 25.09 -2.18 15.44
CA PHE A 98 25.94 -2.92 16.36
C PHE A 98 26.76 -4.01 15.65
N ILE A 99 26.17 -4.70 14.67
CA ILE A 99 26.83 -5.78 13.93
C ILE A 99 27.84 -5.24 12.91
N THR A 100 27.50 -4.14 12.22
CA THR A 100 28.26 -3.64 11.06
C THR A 100 29.13 -2.41 11.37
N GLY A 101 28.91 -1.77 12.52
CA GLY A 101 29.53 -0.50 12.90
C GLY A 101 29.01 0.72 12.12
N LYS A 102 28.06 0.55 11.19
CA LYS A 102 27.59 1.60 10.27
C LYS A 102 26.08 1.80 10.37
N TRP A 103 25.65 3.04 10.17
CA TRP A 103 24.23 3.33 10.01
C TRP A 103 23.76 2.90 8.61
N PRO A 104 22.78 1.99 8.50
CA PRO A 104 22.33 1.52 7.21
C PRO A 104 21.45 2.56 6.51
N LEU A 105 21.87 3.04 5.34
CA LEU A 105 21.06 3.96 4.52
C LEU A 105 19.69 3.35 4.15
N ALA A 106 19.63 2.01 4.02
CA ALA A 106 18.41 1.25 3.83
C ALA A 106 17.37 1.47 4.95
N ALA A 107 17.80 1.65 6.20
CA ALA A 107 16.86 1.96 7.29
C ALA A 107 16.24 3.35 7.15
N LEU A 108 16.97 4.30 6.56
CA LEU A 108 16.41 5.62 6.28
C LEU A 108 15.33 5.54 5.19
N ALA A 109 15.53 4.73 4.15
CA ALA A 109 14.50 4.46 3.14
C ALA A 109 13.24 3.81 3.75
N TRP A 110 13.44 2.82 4.62
CA TRP A 110 12.33 2.21 5.38
C TRP A 110 11.63 3.22 6.29
N GLY A 111 12.37 4.10 6.98
CA GLY A 111 11.79 5.17 7.77
C GLY A 111 10.95 6.15 6.95
N VAL A 112 11.45 6.57 5.79
CA VAL A 112 10.70 7.44 4.87
C VAL A 112 9.42 6.76 4.39
N HIS A 113 9.46 5.46 4.08
CA HIS A 113 8.26 4.68 3.75
C HIS A 113 7.18 4.83 4.82
N ILE A 114 7.50 4.51 6.09
CA ILE A 114 6.55 4.61 7.20
C ILE A 114 6.00 6.03 7.35
N LEU A 115 6.86 7.05 7.20
CA LEU A 115 6.45 8.45 7.33
C LEU A 115 5.49 8.90 6.23
N ILE A 116 5.62 8.35 5.02
CA ILE A 116 4.68 8.60 3.92
C ILE A 116 3.33 7.93 4.23
N ASP A 117 3.34 6.72 4.79
CA ASP A 117 2.10 5.97 5.03
C ASP A 117 1.19 6.58 6.08
N ILE A 118 1.76 7.17 7.14
CA ILE A 118 1.00 7.76 8.25
C ILE A 118 -0.10 8.74 7.75
N PRO A 119 0.20 9.73 6.89
CA PRO A 119 -0.81 10.61 6.32
C PRO A 119 -1.52 10.09 5.07
N THR A 120 -0.98 9.05 4.40
CA THR A 120 -1.49 8.60 3.08
C THR A 120 -2.30 7.30 3.13
N HIS A 121 -2.56 6.78 4.33
CA HIS A 121 -3.51 5.71 4.57
C HIS A 121 -4.63 6.17 5.50
N SER A 122 -5.86 5.82 5.16
CA SER A 122 -7.03 6.00 6.05
C SER A 122 -7.23 4.76 6.91
N ARG A 123 -7.95 4.87 8.03
CA ARG A 123 -8.23 3.71 8.91
C ARG A 123 -8.98 2.59 8.20
N LYS A 124 -9.73 2.93 7.15
CA LYS A 124 -10.45 1.97 6.30
C LYS A 124 -9.52 1.25 5.33
N ASN A 125 -8.41 1.88 4.96
CA ASN A 125 -7.47 1.41 3.95
C ASN A 125 -6.09 1.18 4.58
N TRP A 126 -6.02 0.31 5.60
CA TRP A 126 -4.76 -0.19 6.17
C TRP A 126 -3.84 0.85 6.82
N ALA A 127 -4.38 1.83 7.56
CA ALA A 127 -3.57 2.77 8.33
C ALA A 127 -2.52 2.05 9.23
N PRO A 128 -1.24 2.45 9.17
CA PRO A 128 -0.18 1.80 9.92
C PRO A 128 -0.28 2.08 11.42
N GLN A 129 -0.11 1.03 12.23
CA GLN A 129 0.10 1.16 13.68
C GLN A 129 1.57 1.49 13.95
N PHE A 130 1.98 2.73 13.69
CA PHE A 130 3.39 3.13 13.64
C PHE A 130 4.13 3.02 14.99
N LEU A 131 3.41 2.86 16.11
CA LEU A 131 3.99 2.59 17.43
C LEU A 131 3.84 1.12 17.90
N TRP A 132 3.40 0.21 17.05
CA TRP A 132 3.30 -1.21 17.40
C TRP A 132 4.68 -1.76 17.83
N PRO A 133 4.81 -2.67 18.82
CA PRO A 133 3.77 -3.24 19.65
C PRO A 133 3.40 -2.40 20.88
N LEU A 134 4.01 -1.21 21.04
CA LEU A 134 3.84 -0.37 22.23
C LEU A 134 2.46 0.29 22.29
N SER A 135 1.89 0.62 21.11
CA SER A 135 0.56 1.20 20.99
C SER A 135 -0.08 0.85 19.66
N SER A 136 -1.42 0.81 19.63
CA SER A 136 -2.23 0.62 18.43
C SER A 136 -2.71 1.95 17.82
N ILE A 137 -2.05 3.06 18.16
CA ILE A 137 -2.38 4.38 17.61
C ILE A 137 -2.21 4.39 16.08
N THR A 138 -3.18 5.00 15.40
CA THR A 138 -3.21 5.20 13.95
C THR A 138 -3.73 6.60 13.66
N VAL A 139 -3.25 7.18 12.57
CA VAL A 139 -3.77 8.44 12.02
C VAL A 139 -4.79 8.08 10.93
N ASP A 140 -5.90 8.82 10.88
CA ASP A 140 -6.87 8.69 9.80
C ASP A 140 -6.49 9.65 8.68
N GLY A 141 -5.59 9.20 7.80
CA GLY A 141 -5.05 9.97 6.70
C GLY A 141 -5.96 10.01 5.47
N LEU A 142 -5.46 10.66 4.42
CA LEU A 142 -6.11 10.68 3.10
C LEU A 142 -5.55 9.53 2.27
N SER A 143 -6.33 8.47 2.10
CA SER A 143 -5.86 7.33 1.31
C SER A 143 -5.74 7.68 -0.16
N TRP A 144 -4.68 7.16 -0.81
CA TRP A 144 -4.54 7.26 -2.26
C TRP A 144 -5.77 6.74 -3.01
N THR A 145 -6.41 5.69 -2.50
CA THR A 145 -7.62 5.13 -3.09
C THR A 145 -8.81 6.07 -2.94
N ASP A 146 -8.95 6.72 -1.78
CA ASP A 146 -10.00 7.71 -1.50
C ASP A 146 -9.90 8.92 -2.45
N VAL A 147 -8.69 9.27 -2.90
CA VAL A 147 -8.44 10.38 -3.83
C VAL A 147 -8.51 9.96 -5.30
N ALA A 148 -7.86 8.85 -5.66
CA ALA A 148 -7.67 8.44 -7.05
C ALA A 148 -8.97 7.93 -7.69
N ILE A 149 -9.74 7.12 -6.97
CA ILE A 149 -10.94 6.46 -7.50
C ILE A 149 -12.00 7.47 -7.95
N PRO A 150 -12.41 8.46 -7.14
CA PRO A 150 -13.39 9.46 -7.59
C PRO A 150 -12.89 10.27 -8.80
N GLY A 151 -11.59 10.55 -8.87
CA GLY A 151 -10.97 11.25 -10.00
C GLY A 151 -11.07 10.45 -11.30
N ILE A 152 -10.73 9.16 -11.25
CA ILE A 152 -10.82 8.23 -12.38
C ILE A 152 -12.27 8.10 -12.84
N ASN A 153 -13.22 7.90 -11.93
CA ASN A 153 -14.64 7.77 -12.25
C ASN A 153 -15.16 9.02 -12.99
N ARG A 154 -14.78 10.22 -12.53
CA ARG A 154 -15.14 11.48 -13.22
C ARG A 154 -14.56 11.55 -14.64
N ALA A 155 -13.30 11.13 -14.83
CA ALA A 155 -12.66 11.12 -16.14
C ALA A 155 -13.35 10.15 -17.11
N ILE A 156 -13.63 8.93 -16.66
CA ILE A 156 -14.33 7.90 -17.46
C ILE A 156 -15.72 8.39 -17.87
N ASN A 157 -16.48 8.98 -16.94
CA ASN A 157 -17.83 9.49 -17.22
C ASN A 157 -17.80 10.65 -18.24
N LYS A 158 -16.79 11.53 -18.15
CA LYS A 158 -16.61 12.63 -19.11
C LYS A 158 -16.28 12.13 -20.51
N ILE A 159 -15.47 11.08 -20.63
CA ILE A 159 -15.14 10.45 -21.92
C ILE A 159 -16.37 9.73 -22.49
N SER A 160 -17.04 8.93 -21.66
CA SER A 160 -18.23 8.16 -22.06
C SER A 160 -19.38 9.08 -22.51
N GLY A 161 -19.63 10.16 -21.77
CA GLY A 161 -20.64 11.17 -22.13
C GLY A 161 -20.33 11.92 -23.42
N ARG A 162 -19.04 12.10 -23.77
CA ARG A 162 -18.63 12.68 -25.07
C ARG A 162 -18.86 11.72 -26.23
N VAL A 163 -18.68 10.42 -26.03
CA VAL A 163 -18.88 9.40 -27.08
C VAL A 163 -20.36 9.23 -27.41
N THR A 164 -21.25 9.30 -26.41
CA THR A 164 -22.71 9.22 -26.62
C THR A 164 -23.33 10.50 -27.19
N GLY A 165 -22.63 11.64 -27.18
CA GLY A 165 -23.10 12.90 -27.76
C GLY A 165 -22.64 13.16 -29.20
N LEU A 166 -21.97 12.19 -29.82
CA LEU A 166 -21.44 12.25 -31.20
C LEU A 166 -22.22 11.36 -32.19
N PHE A 167 -23.36 10.80 -31.77
CA PHE A 167 -24.28 10.02 -32.61
C PHE A 167 -25.70 10.60 -32.51
#